data_AF-A0A975ZM27-F1
#
_entry.id   AF-A0A975ZM27-F1
#
_cell.length_a   1.000
_cell.length_b   1.000
_cell.length_c   1.000
_cell.angle_alpha   90.00
_cell.angle_beta   90.00
_cell.angle_gamma   90.00
#
_symmetry.space_group_name_H-M   'P 1'
#
loop_
_entity.id
_entity.type
_entity.pdbx_description
1 polymer ?
#
loop_
_entity_poly.entity_id
_entity_poly.type
_entity_poly.pdbx_seq_one_letter_code
_entity_poly.pdbx_strand_id
1 'polypeptide(L)'
;MSFPDPHPPFLAPKPWCDSYTPEEVTIARHSELDLENRPWWHRAFVEDRARPINQGAEHNAGGIDWGQKGELTDAALRDITRIYFGMISAVDHEVGRILHALETAGELDNTYVIFISDHGEWLGDHGLLLKGPMLYDGLLRVPCLIRGPGIPGGRVIDDPVGTVDVLATAADLAGLAAPEGHGRSWRGLWTGQESRDFALSEYEVDSQRSAVDMDLMTVRSARCRMSMDLRTGTCELYDLHDDPDEMVNRFDDPAYAAIRREHTDMIRSRPDDRIPAAPRVGWH
;
A
#
# COMPACT_ATOMS: atom_id res chain seq x y z
N MET A 1 3.18 4.29 -17.99
CA MET A 1 3.00 5.71 -17.60
C MET A 1 2.90 5.76 -16.09
N SER A 2 3.41 6.80 -15.45
CA SER A 2 3.42 6.94 -13.99
C SER A 2 2.78 8.28 -13.63
N PHE A 3 1.60 8.25 -13.02
CA PHE A 3 0.94 9.45 -12.52
C PHE A 3 1.42 9.73 -11.09
N PRO A 4 1.80 10.97 -10.76
CA PRO A 4 2.17 11.31 -9.38
C PRO A 4 0.94 11.42 -8.47
N ASP A 5 -0.19 11.90 -9.00
CA ASP A 5 -1.45 11.97 -8.26
C ASP A 5 -1.97 10.54 -7.96
N PRO A 6 -2.64 10.32 -6.82
CA PRO A 6 -3.12 11.31 -5.86
C PRO A 6 -2.14 11.62 -4.71
N HIS A 7 -0.83 11.46 -4.92
CA HIS A 7 0.17 11.79 -3.90
C HIS A 7 0.07 13.27 -3.47
N PRO A 8 0.32 13.59 -2.18
CA PRO A 8 0.38 14.96 -1.71
C PRO A 8 1.34 15.87 -2.51
N PRO A 9 1.13 17.19 -2.53
CA PRO A 9 0.10 17.93 -1.79
C PRO A 9 -1.32 17.65 -2.31
N PHE A 10 -2.28 17.48 -1.40
CA PHE A 10 -3.67 17.19 -1.75
C PHE A 10 -4.34 18.41 -2.37
N LEU A 11 -4.23 18.50 -3.69
CA LEU A 11 -4.70 19.61 -4.49
C LEU A 11 -5.14 19.06 -5.85
N ALA A 12 -6.27 19.53 -6.35
CA ALA A 12 -6.74 19.21 -7.70
C ALA A 12 -7.14 20.50 -8.43
N PRO A 13 -7.00 20.58 -9.76
CA PRO A 13 -7.56 21.69 -10.52
C PRO A 13 -9.09 21.54 -10.66
N LYS A 14 -9.79 22.62 -11.02
CA LYS A 14 -11.18 22.52 -11.47
C LYS A 14 -11.27 21.68 -12.77
N PRO A 15 -12.32 20.87 -12.95
CA PRO A 15 -13.49 20.72 -12.08
C PRO A 15 -13.28 19.73 -10.91
N TRP A 16 -12.15 19.03 -10.86
CA TRP A 16 -11.91 17.91 -9.95
C TRP A 16 -11.94 18.28 -8.47
N CYS A 17 -11.39 19.44 -8.09
CA CYS A 17 -11.45 19.92 -6.70
C CYS A 17 -12.85 20.22 -6.17
N ASP A 18 -13.82 20.40 -7.07
CA ASP A 18 -15.22 20.70 -6.76
C ASP A 18 -16.15 19.52 -7.09
N SER A 19 -15.59 18.35 -7.47
CA SER A 19 -16.38 17.20 -7.93
C SER A 19 -17.06 16.44 -6.80
N TYR A 20 -16.62 16.66 -5.56
CA TYR A 20 -17.18 16.05 -4.35
C TYR A 20 -17.37 17.12 -3.27
N THR A 21 -18.51 17.06 -2.60
CA THR A 21 -18.81 17.80 -1.38
C THR A 21 -18.34 17.01 -0.14
N PRO A 22 -18.05 17.68 0.99
CA PRO A 22 -17.67 17.01 2.23
C PRO A 22 -18.66 15.91 2.69
N GLU A 23 -19.94 16.06 2.39
CA GLU A 23 -21.01 15.13 2.80
C GLU A 23 -21.11 13.88 1.90
N GLU A 24 -20.54 13.92 0.69
CA GLU A 24 -20.56 12.80 -0.27
C GLU A 24 -19.45 11.78 -0.01
N VAL A 25 -18.41 12.15 0.72
CA VAL A 25 -17.25 11.28 0.95
C VAL A 25 -17.36 10.47 2.23
N THR A 26 -16.87 9.23 2.17
CA THR A 26 -16.67 8.39 3.35
C THR A 26 -15.28 8.65 3.89
N ILE A 27 -15.18 8.97 5.19
CA ILE A 27 -13.90 9.11 5.90
C ILE A 27 -13.59 7.86 6.72
N ALA A 28 -12.34 7.76 7.20
CA ALA A 28 -11.89 6.72 8.11
C ALA A 28 -12.85 6.53 9.30
N ARG A 29 -13.21 5.27 9.60
CA ARG A 29 -14.07 4.94 10.76
C ARG A 29 -13.34 5.08 12.08
N HIS A 30 -12.03 4.84 12.05
CA HIS A 30 -11.13 4.87 13.20
C HIS A 30 -10.06 5.93 12.95
N SER A 31 -10.42 7.19 13.12
CA SER A 31 -9.56 8.35 12.87
C SER A 31 -8.73 8.81 14.06
N GLU A 32 -8.71 8.02 15.14
CA GLU A 32 -7.98 8.33 16.37
C GLU A 32 -6.77 7.40 16.53
N LEU A 33 -5.70 7.95 17.12
CA LEU A 33 -4.51 7.17 17.48
C LEU A 33 -4.83 6.24 18.67
N ASP A 34 -4.43 4.98 18.55
CA ASP A 34 -4.68 3.92 19.54
C ASP A 34 -3.37 3.34 20.10
N LEU A 35 -2.40 4.21 20.41
CA LEU A 35 -0.99 3.84 20.62
C LEU A 35 -0.72 2.91 21.81
N GLU A 36 -1.64 2.83 22.78
CA GLU A 36 -1.50 1.92 23.94
C GLU A 36 -1.73 0.45 23.55
N ASN A 37 -2.50 0.19 22.49
CA ASN A 37 -2.83 -1.16 22.02
C ASN A 37 -1.95 -1.58 20.83
N ARG A 38 -0.94 -0.78 20.47
CA ARG A 38 -0.04 -1.03 19.35
C ARG A 38 1.36 -1.39 19.81
N PRO A 39 2.15 -2.07 18.96
CA PRO A 39 3.57 -2.26 19.21
C PRO A 39 4.30 -0.93 19.40
N TRP A 40 5.43 -0.98 20.13
CA TRP A 40 6.19 0.18 20.56
C TRP A 40 6.52 1.17 19.43
N TRP A 41 6.73 0.68 18.20
CA TRP A 41 7.17 1.50 17.08
C TRP A 41 6.09 2.45 16.57
N HIS A 42 4.80 2.16 16.77
CA HIS A 42 3.73 3.07 16.38
C HIS A 42 3.89 4.37 17.16
N ARG A 43 3.99 4.25 18.49
CA ARG A 43 4.25 5.39 19.37
C ARG A 43 5.55 6.10 19.02
N ALA A 44 6.64 5.35 18.87
CA ALA A 44 7.94 5.95 18.58
C ALA A 44 7.95 6.71 17.25
N PHE A 45 7.32 6.16 16.20
CA PHE A 45 7.21 6.82 14.90
C PHE A 45 6.36 8.10 14.96
N VAL A 46 5.27 8.08 15.74
CA VAL A 46 4.36 9.22 15.79
C VAL A 46 4.77 10.30 16.79
N GLU A 47 5.38 9.95 17.92
CA GLU A 47 5.75 10.93 18.95
C GLU A 47 7.14 11.52 18.70
N ASP A 48 8.06 10.75 18.10
CA ASP A 48 9.40 11.23 17.82
C ASP A 48 9.46 11.86 16.43
N ARG A 49 9.75 13.16 16.41
CA ARG A 49 9.89 13.90 15.16
C ARG A 49 11.17 13.43 14.50
N ALA A 50 11.02 12.68 13.40
CA ALA A 50 12.07 12.50 12.42
C ALA A 50 12.87 13.80 12.27
N ARG A 51 14.20 13.71 12.31
CA ARG A 51 15.04 14.88 12.09
C ARG A 51 14.61 15.55 10.79
N PRO A 52 14.57 16.90 10.71
CA PRO A 52 14.18 17.58 9.49
C PRO A 52 14.95 17.00 8.32
N ILE A 53 14.23 16.35 7.41
CA ILE A 53 14.80 15.76 6.21
C ILE A 53 15.32 16.95 5.40
N ASN A 54 16.50 16.89 4.80
CA ASN A 54 17.13 18.06 4.17
C ASN A 54 16.51 18.44 2.81
N GLN A 55 15.17 18.45 2.69
CA GLN A 55 14.40 18.78 1.48
C GLN A 55 14.27 20.30 1.22
N GLY A 56 15.15 21.11 1.82
CA GLY A 56 15.02 22.56 1.83
C GLY A 56 14.01 23.06 2.86
N ALA A 57 14.17 24.34 3.25
CA ALA A 57 13.40 24.96 4.31
C ALA A 57 11.90 25.07 3.99
N GLU A 58 11.48 25.04 2.72
CA GLU A 58 10.08 25.19 2.30
C GLU A 58 9.27 23.89 2.42
N HIS A 59 9.83 22.72 2.09
CA HIS A 59 9.18 21.41 2.30
C HIS A 59 9.05 21.05 3.79
N ASN A 60 9.96 21.57 4.63
CA ASN A 60 10.02 21.26 6.06
C ASN A 60 9.52 22.39 6.96
N ALA A 61 9.10 23.53 6.42
CA ALA A 61 8.73 24.71 7.21
C ALA A 61 7.65 24.40 8.27
N GLY A 62 6.78 23.42 8.01
CA GLY A 62 5.78 22.91 8.95
C GLY A 62 6.09 21.55 9.59
N GLY A 63 7.11 20.82 9.13
CA GLY A 63 7.27 19.38 9.40
C GLY A 63 6.19 18.51 8.72
N ILE A 64 6.49 17.23 8.46
CA ILE A 64 5.51 16.27 7.93
C ILE A 64 4.45 16.05 9.02
N ASP A 65 3.18 16.30 8.69
CA ASP A 65 2.06 15.97 9.57
C ASP A 65 1.48 14.61 9.16
N TRP A 66 1.74 13.60 9.98
CA TRP A 66 1.17 12.26 9.82
C TRP A 66 -0.23 12.17 10.44
N GLY A 67 -0.86 13.28 10.81
CA GLY A 67 -2.15 13.34 11.49
C GLY A 67 -2.12 13.77 12.96
N GLN A 68 -0.95 14.12 13.49
CA GLN A 68 -0.68 14.25 14.92
C GLN A 68 -0.87 15.66 15.48
N LYS A 69 -1.03 16.68 14.64
CA LYS A 69 -1.15 18.07 15.11
C LYS A 69 -2.53 18.42 15.67
N GLY A 70 -3.38 17.42 15.92
CA GLY A 70 -4.76 17.62 16.37
C GLY A 70 -5.67 18.19 15.29
N GLU A 71 -5.22 18.18 14.03
CA GLU A 71 -5.92 18.74 12.88
C GLU A 71 -6.77 17.71 12.13
N LEU A 72 -6.69 16.41 12.45
CA LEU A 72 -7.55 15.35 11.89
C LEU A 72 -8.96 15.34 12.49
N THR A 73 -9.57 16.51 12.59
CA THR A 73 -11.00 16.57 12.87
C THR A 73 -11.79 15.94 11.72
N ASP A 74 -12.97 15.44 12.03
CA ASP A 74 -13.96 14.95 11.07
C ASP A 74 -14.22 15.89 9.89
N ALA A 75 -14.16 17.20 10.13
CA ALA A 75 -14.32 18.21 9.09
C ALA A 75 -13.08 18.31 8.18
N ALA A 76 -11.89 18.31 8.77
CA ALA A 76 -10.63 18.34 8.01
C ALA A 76 -10.42 17.06 7.20
N LEU A 77 -10.75 15.89 7.76
CA LEU A 77 -10.69 14.62 7.04
C LEU A 77 -11.64 14.60 5.84
N ARG A 78 -12.87 15.10 5.99
CA ARG A 78 -13.79 15.22 4.85
C ARG A 78 -13.23 16.16 3.78
N ASP A 79 -12.63 17.27 4.18
CA ASP A 79 -12.04 18.25 3.25
C ASP A 79 -10.85 17.68 2.47
N ILE A 80 -9.97 16.93 3.14
CA ILE A 80 -8.85 16.24 2.49
C ILE A 80 -9.38 15.12 1.58
N THR A 81 -10.30 14.30 2.07
CA THR A 81 -10.83 13.13 1.35
C THR A 81 -11.55 13.53 0.07
N ARG A 82 -12.37 14.59 0.08
CA ARG A 82 -13.04 15.06 -1.14
C ARG A 82 -12.06 15.54 -2.21
N ILE A 83 -10.94 16.15 -1.82
CA ILE A 83 -9.90 16.57 -2.77
C ILE A 83 -9.17 15.34 -3.31
N TYR A 84 -8.81 14.40 -2.43
CA TYR A 84 -8.17 13.13 -2.80
C TYR A 84 -9.04 12.34 -3.80
N PHE A 85 -10.36 12.25 -3.59
CA PHE A 85 -11.30 11.63 -4.55
C PHE A 85 -11.38 12.41 -5.86
N GLY A 86 -11.32 13.74 -5.80
CA GLY A 86 -11.18 14.59 -6.98
C GLY A 86 -9.93 14.26 -7.80
N MET A 87 -8.77 14.10 -7.14
CA MET A 87 -7.51 13.71 -7.79
C MET A 87 -7.63 12.33 -8.45
N ILE A 88 -8.26 11.36 -7.78
CA ILE A 88 -8.52 10.04 -8.36
C ILE A 88 -9.39 10.16 -9.62
N SER A 89 -10.47 10.96 -9.58
CA SER A 89 -11.32 11.21 -10.75
C SER A 89 -10.57 11.87 -11.90
N ALA A 90 -9.61 12.76 -11.61
CA ALA A 90 -8.74 13.34 -12.63
C ALA A 90 -7.86 12.27 -13.31
N VAL A 91 -7.26 11.37 -12.51
CA VAL A 91 -6.47 10.24 -13.02
C VAL A 91 -7.33 9.31 -13.86
N ASP A 92 -8.53 8.94 -13.39
CA ASP A 92 -9.48 8.10 -14.12
C ASP A 92 -9.84 8.70 -15.49
N HIS A 93 -10.10 10.01 -15.53
CA HIS A 93 -10.36 10.72 -16.79
C HIS A 93 -9.19 10.62 -17.77
N GLU A 94 -7.95 10.83 -17.30
CA GLU A 94 -6.77 10.73 -18.15
C GLU A 94 -6.50 9.29 -18.61
N VAL A 95 -6.73 8.29 -17.75
CA VAL A 95 -6.71 6.87 -18.14
C VAL A 95 -7.76 6.60 -19.24
N GLY A 96 -8.97 7.13 -19.10
CA GLY A 96 -10.01 7.04 -20.13
C GLY A 96 -9.56 7.61 -21.48
N ARG A 97 -8.85 8.76 -21.47
CA ARG A 97 -8.29 9.35 -22.70
C ARG A 97 -7.22 8.48 -23.35
N ILE A 98 -6.38 7.82 -22.55
CA ILE A 98 -5.36 6.87 -23.05
C ILE A 98 -6.05 5.68 -23.72
N LEU A 99 -7.02 5.06 -23.06
CA LEU A 99 -7.74 3.92 -23.59
C LEU A 99 -8.49 4.27 -24.88
N HIS A 100 -9.13 5.45 -24.92
CA HIS A 100 -9.80 5.94 -26.11
C HIS A 100 -8.83 6.22 -27.29
N ALA A 101 -7.62 6.70 -27.00
CA ALA A 101 -6.59 6.88 -28.02
C ALA A 101 -6.14 5.55 -28.62
N LEU A 102 -5.95 4.51 -27.78
CA LEU A 102 -5.66 3.15 -28.23
C LEU A 102 -6.81 2.56 -29.07
N GLU A 103 -8.05 2.80 -28.66
CA GLU A 103 -9.25 2.35 -29.39
C GLU A 103 -9.34 3.00 -30.78
N THR A 104 -9.17 4.33 -30.83
CA THR A 104 -9.20 5.10 -32.08
C THR A 104 -8.08 4.70 -33.04
N ALA A 105 -6.93 4.31 -32.51
CA ALA A 105 -5.81 3.77 -33.29
C ALA A 105 -6.03 2.31 -33.75
N GLY A 106 -7.05 1.61 -33.25
CA GLY A 106 -7.29 0.20 -33.52
C GLY A 106 -6.34 -0.76 -32.78
N GLU A 107 -5.61 -0.26 -31.77
CA GLU A 107 -4.58 -1.02 -31.05
C GLU A 107 -5.04 -1.54 -29.69
N LEU A 108 -6.21 -1.11 -29.20
CA LEU A 108 -6.70 -1.45 -27.87
C LEU A 108 -6.82 -2.96 -27.62
N ASP A 109 -7.24 -3.73 -28.63
CA ASP A 109 -7.38 -5.18 -28.55
C ASP A 109 -6.05 -5.94 -28.72
N ASN A 110 -5.00 -5.25 -29.17
CA ASN A 110 -3.64 -5.76 -29.29
C ASN A 110 -2.73 -5.28 -28.14
N THR A 111 -3.30 -4.59 -27.15
CA THR A 111 -2.55 -3.99 -26.04
C THR A 111 -2.93 -4.62 -24.71
N TYR A 112 -1.92 -5.06 -23.96
CA TYR A 112 -2.07 -5.35 -22.54
C TYR A 112 -2.01 -4.04 -21.74
N VAL A 113 -3.00 -3.84 -20.86
CA VAL A 113 -3.04 -2.70 -19.93
C VAL A 113 -3.03 -3.27 -18.51
N ILE A 114 -2.05 -2.84 -17.73
CA ILE A 114 -1.93 -3.14 -16.30
C ILE A 114 -2.05 -1.79 -15.57
N PHE A 115 -3.06 -1.66 -14.71
CA PHE A 115 -3.26 -0.51 -13.84
C PHE A 115 -3.05 -0.94 -12.39
N ILE A 116 -2.11 -0.29 -11.70
CA ILE A 116 -1.71 -0.62 -10.33
C ILE A 116 -1.25 0.64 -9.60
N SER A 117 -1.31 0.63 -8.26
CA SER A 117 -0.66 1.64 -7.40
C SER A 117 0.62 1.07 -6.80
N ASP A 118 1.60 1.92 -6.48
CA ASP A 118 2.83 1.52 -5.78
C ASP A 118 2.56 1.24 -4.29
N HIS A 119 1.71 2.06 -3.67
CA HIS A 119 1.17 1.88 -2.33
C HIS A 119 -0.20 2.57 -2.20
N GLY A 120 -0.86 2.39 -1.06
CA GLY A 120 -2.12 3.07 -0.68
C GLY A 120 -1.90 4.37 0.10
N GLU A 121 -2.89 4.79 0.86
CA GLU A 121 -2.87 6.02 1.64
C GLU A 121 -3.73 5.78 2.88
N TRP A 122 -3.23 6.09 4.07
CA TRP A 122 -4.02 5.89 5.29
C TRP A 122 -5.25 6.79 5.33
N LEU A 123 -5.18 8.01 4.78
CA LEU A 123 -6.31 8.95 4.64
C LEU A 123 -7.17 9.12 5.91
N GLY A 124 -6.54 9.03 7.08
CA GLY A 124 -7.17 9.12 8.39
C GLY A 124 -7.28 7.80 9.14
N ASP A 125 -7.15 6.65 8.48
CA ASP A 125 -7.21 5.34 9.15
C ASP A 125 -6.14 5.24 10.24
N HIS A 126 -6.55 4.74 11.41
CA HIS A 126 -5.76 4.69 12.64
C HIS A 126 -5.23 6.05 13.13
N GLY A 127 -5.87 7.15 12.73
CA GLY A 127 -5.41 8.51 13.00
C GLY A 127 -4.14 8.89 12.24
N LEU A 128 -3.92 8.27 11.08
CA LEU A 128 -2.71 8.44 10.28
C LEU A 128 -3.03 9.02 8.90
N LEU A 129 -2.13 9.87 8.40
CA LEU A 129 -2.03 10.29 6.99
C LEU A 129 -0.71 9.84 6.42
N LEU A 130 -0.63 9.76 5.09
CA LEU A 130 0.52 9.39 4.30
C LEU A 130 0.83 7.89 4.40
N LYS A 131 2.10 7.56 4.69
CA LYS A 131 2.68 6.22 4.61
C LYS A 131 3.89 6.05 5.51
N GLY A 132 4.07 4.86 6.07
CA GLY A 132 5.18 4.61 6.99
C GLY A 132 5.22 3.16 7.46
N PRO A 133 5.84 2.88 8.63
CA PRO A 133 6.07 1.52 9.11
C PRO A 133 4.80 0.80 9.60
N MET A 134 3.63 1.43 9.52
CA MET A 134 2.33 0.80 9.83
C MET A 134 1.72 0.23 8.54
N LEU A 135 2.12 -0.99 8.21
CA LEU A 135 1.82 -1.67 6.96
C LEU A 135 0.41 -2.31 6.93
N TYR A 136 -0.61 -1.52 7.29
CA TYR A 136 -2.03 -1.89 7.22
C TYR A 136 -2.49 -2.09 5.76
N ASP A 137 -3.63 -2.78 5.56
CA ASP A 137 -4.24 -3.03 4.25
C ASP A 137 -4.55 -1.70 3.53
N GLY A 138 -4.90 -0.62 4.24
CA GLY A 138 -5.08 0.71 3.65
C GLY A 138 -3.83 1.24 2.92
N LEU A 139 -2.63 0.72 3.25
CA LEU A 139 -1.38 1.04 2.60
C LEU A 139 -0.89 -0.08 1.65
N LEU A 140 -1.11 -1.35 1.99
CA LEU A 140 -0.59 -2.49 1.21
C LEU A 140 -1.54 -2.99 0.11
N ARG A 141 -2.86 -2.91 0.32
CA ARG A 141 -3.87 -3.48 -0.57
C ARG A 141 -4.25 -2.47 -1.66
N VAL A 142 -3.43 -2.42 -2.69
CA VAL A 142 -3.57 -1.50 -3.83
C VAL A 142 -4.50 -2.04 -4.93
N PRO A 143 -5.12 -1.17 -5.74
CA PRO A 143 -5.82 -1.62 -6.94
C PRO A 143 -4.86 -2.33 -7.88
N CYS A 144 -5.30 -3.43 -8.49
CA CYS A 144 -4.56 -4.15 -9.53
C CYS A 144 -5.55 -4.67 -10.58
N LEU A 145 -5.57 -4.01 -11.74
CA LEU A 145 -6.44 -4.34 -12.86
C LEU A 145 -5.60 -4.72 -14.06
N ILE A 146 -6.02 -5.75 -14.79
CA ILE A 146 -5.36 -6.17 -16.02
C ILE A 146 -6.39 -6.47 -17.12
N ARG A 147 -6.12 -5.97 -18.33
CA ARG A 147 -6.84 -6.35 -19.56
C ARG A 147 -5.87 -6.59 -20.71
N GLY A 148 -6.28 -7.39 -21.68
CA GLY A 148 -5.54 -7.58 -22.92
C GLY A 148 -5.89 -8.89 -23.62
N PRO A 149 -5.21 -9.20 -24.73
CA PRO A 149 -5.42 -10.44 -25.48
C PRO A 149 -5.41 -11.69 -24.59
N GLY A 150 -6.44 -12.53 -24.71
CA GLY A 150 -6.49 -13.83 -24.01
C GLY A 150 -6.72 -13.77 -22.49
N ILE A 151 -6.96 -12.58 -21.93
CA ILE A 151 -7.31 -12.42 -20.51
C ILE A 151 -8.86 -12.37 -20.39
N PRO A 152 -9.49 -13.27 -19.61
CA PRO A 152 -10.93 -13.25 -19.44
C PRO A 152 -11.37 -12.01 -18.65
N GLY A 153 -12.29 -11.23 -19.22
CA GLY A 153 -12.87 -10.06 -18.56
C GLY A 153 -13.86 -10.44 -17.45
N GLY A 154 -14.05 -9.53 -16.49
CA GLY A 154 -15.07 -9.67 -15.43
C GLY A 154 -14.73 -10.66 -14.32
N ARG A 155 -13.50 -11.19 -14.28
CA ARG A 155 -13.04 -12.10 -13.22
C ARG A 155 -12.39 -11.31 -12.08
N VAL A 156 -12.75 -11.66 -10.84
CA VAL A 156 -12.08 -11.23 -9.62
C VAL A 156 -11.22 -12.38 -9.10
N ILE A 157 -10.01 -12.06 -8.65
CA ILE A 157 -9.06 -13.00 -8.04
C ILE A 157 -8.80 -12.51 -6.62
N ASP A 158 -9.14 -13.33 -5.62
CA ASP A 158 -9.00 -12.98 -4.20
C ASP A 158 -7.66 -13.45 -3.58
N ASP A 159 -6.89 -14.25 -4.33
CA ASP A 159 -5.56 -14.71 -3.97
C ASP A 159 -4.62 -13.53 -3.67
N PRO A 160 -3.85 -13.54 -2.57
CA PRO A 160 -2.86 -12.52 -2.29
C PRO A 160 -1.76 -12.49 -3.38
N VAL A 161 -1.54 -11.32 -3.95
CA VAL A 161 -0.51 -11.04 -4.96
C VAL A 161 0.34 -9.84 -4.56
N GLY A 162 1.52 -9.69 -5.16
CA GLY A 162 2.43 -8.58 -4.89
C GLY A 162 2.75 -7.75 -6.13
N THR A 163 3.09 -6.48 -5.94
CA THR A 163 3.54 -5.59 -7.03
C THR A 163 4.81 -6.12 -7.73
N VAL A 164 5.62 -6.91 -7.02
CA VAL A 164 6.82 -7.60 -7.55
C VAL A 164 6.52 -8.56 -8.70
N ASP A 165 5.27 -9.02 -8.84
CA ASP A 165 4.83 -9.93 -9.88
C ASP A 165 4.66 -9.27 -11.26
N VAL A 166 4.59 -7.93 -11.32
CA VAL A 166 4.31 -7.18 -12.56
C VAL A 166 5.32 -7.52 -13.64
N LEU A 167 6.61 -7.60 -13.30
CA LEU A 167 7.67 -7.88 -14.26
C LEU A 167 7.57 -9.30 -14.83
N ALA A 168 7.36 -10.30 -13.96
CA ALA A 168 7.20 -11.69 -14.38
C ALA A 168 5.93 -11.88 -15.23
N THR A 169 4.84 -11.20 -14.88
CA THR A 169 3.59 -11.21 -15.64
C THR A 169 3.77 -10.56 -17.02
N ALA A 170 4.42 -9.39 -17.09
CA ALA A 170 4.68 -8.71 -18.35
C ALA A 170 5.57 -9.54 -19.29
N ALA A 171 6.60 -10.21 -18.76
CA ALA A 171 7.45 -11.11 -19.54
C ALA A 171 6.68 -12.30 -20.11
N ASP A 172 5.86 -12.98 -19.30
CA ASP A 172 5.00 -14.10 -19.74
C ASP A 172 4.02 -13.67 -20.84
N LEU A 173 3.33 -12.53 -20.65
CA LEU A 173 2.40 -11.98 -21.66
C LEU A 173 3.09 -11.60 -22.98
N ALA A 174 4.36 -11.20 -22.92
CA ALA A 174 5.19 -10.92 -24.09
C ALA A 174 5.83 -12.18 -24.72
N GLY A 175 5.63 -13.36 -24.14
CA GLY A 175 6.27 -14.60 -24.59
C GLY A 175 7.78 -14.64 -24.35
N LEU A 176 8.26 -13.87 -23.36
CA LEU A 176 9.66 -13.79 -22.96
C LEU A 176 9.91 -14.64 -21.70
N ALA A 177 11.16 -15.03 -21.50
CA ALA A 177 11.57 -15.60 -20.22
C ALA A 177 11.45 -14.54 -19.11
N ALA A 178 10.90 -14.91 -17.96
CA ALA A 178 10.85 -14.03 -16.81
C ALA A 178 12.29 -13.70 -16.34
N PRO A 179 12.60 -12.43 -16.04
CA PRO A 179 13.85 -12.06 -15.39
C PRO A 179 14.01 -12.76 -14.02
N GLU A 180 15.25 -12.88 -13.54
CA GLU A 180 15.51 -13.33 -12.17
C GLU A 180 14.85 -12.38 -11.16
N GLY A 181 14.18 -12.94 -10.14
CA GLY A 181 13.48 -12.18 -9.11
C GLY A 181 12.49 -13.05 -8.35
N HIS A 182 11.77 -12.45 -7.39
CA HIS A 182 10.78 -13.16 -6.56
C HIS A 182 9.36 -13.12 -7.14
N GLY A 183 9.13 -12.33 -8.18
CA GLY A 183 7.83 -12.22 -8.83
C GLY A 183 7.44 -13.48 -9.60
N ARG A 184 6.16 -13.80 -9.58
CA ARG A 184 5.55 -14.89 -10.36
C ARG A 184 4.47 -14.32 -11.25
N SER A 185 4.35 -14.83 -12.49
CA SER A 185 3.27 -14.41 -13.38
C SER A 185 1.89 -14.63 -12.74
N TRP A 186 0.98 -13.66 -12.90
CA TRP A 186 -0.42 -13.80 -12.47
C TRP A 186 -1.23 -14.72 -13.39
N ARG A 187 -0.68 -15.15 -14.53
CA ARG A 187 -1.42 -15.91 -15.54
C ARG A 187 -2.08 -17.17 -15.02
N GLY A 188 -1.37 -17.91 -14.17
CA GLY A 188 -1.89 -19.12 -13.53
C GLY A 188 -3.18 -18.87 -12.73
N LEU A 189 -3.35 -17.67 -12.16
CA LEU A 189 -4.52 -17.31 -11.36
C LEU A 189 -5.76 -17.19 -12.25
N TRP A 190 -5.69 -16.44 -13.35
CA TRP A 190 -6.84 -16.25 -14.24
C TRP A 190 -7.07 -17.41 -15.22
N THR A 191 -6.14 -18.35 -15.35
CA THR A 191 -6.38 -19.64 -16.02
C THR A 191 -6.88 -20.72 -15.05
N GLY A 192 -6.82 -20.49 -13.74
CA GLY A 192 -7.21 -21.45 -12.71
C GLY A 192 -6.22 -22.61 -12.55
N GLN A 193 -4.97 -22.41 -12.97
CA GLN A 193 -3.90 -23.40 -12.88
C GLN A 193 -3.02 -23.21 -11.63
N GLU A 194 -3.13 -22.06 -10.97
CA GLU A 194 -2.40 -21.73 -9.76
C GLU A 194 -3.31 -21.06 -8.73
N SER A 195 -2.90 -21.15 -7.47
CA SER A 195 -3.39 -20.34 -6.36
C SER A 195 -2.21 -19.80 -5.53
N ARG A 196 -2.48 -18.82 -4.67
CA ARG A 196 -1.51 -18.24 -3.74
C ARG A 196 -2.10 -18.14 -2.34
N ASP A 197 -1.30 -18.53 -1.36
CA ASP A 197 -1.71 -18.53 0.04
C ASP A 197 -1.43 -17.18 0.72
N PHE A 198 -0.37 -16.49 0.29
CA PHE A 198 0.07 -15.23 0.88
C PHE A 198 0.88 -14.35 -0.08
N ALA A 199 0.97 -13.06 0.28
CA ALA A 199 1.89 -12.08 -0.28
C ALA A 199 2.83 -11.56 0.81
N LEU A 200 4.03 -11.11 0.41
CA LEU A 200 5.03 -10.53 1.30
C LEU A 200 5.25 -9.06 0.97
N SER A 201 5.52 -8.26 2.00
CA SER A 201 5.96 -6.88 1.90
C SER A 201 7.12 -6.65 2.87
N GLU A 202 8.06 -5.79 2.48
CA GLU A 202 9.25 -5.45 3.25
C GLU A 202 9.34 -3.94 3.42
N TYR A 203 9.69 -3.48 4.62
CA TYR A 203 9.90 -2.06 4.90
C TYR A 203 11.11 -1.87 5.80
N GLU A 204 12.18 -1.33 5.23
CA GLU A 204 13.36 -0.89 5.97
C GLU A 204 13.27 0.61 6.27
N VAL A 205 13.50 0.97 7.51
CA VAL A 205 13.53 2.37 7.94
C VAL A 205 14.68 2.59 8.91
N ASP A 206 15.39 3.71 8.74
CA ASP A 206 16.37 4.14 9.74
C ASP A 206 15.83 5.28 10.61
N SER A 207 16.51 5.43 11.74
CA SER A 207 16.22 6.48 12.72
C SER A 207 16.52 7.89 12.22
N GLN A 208 17.28 8.08 11.13
CA GLN A 208 17.47 9.40 10.54
C GLN A 208 16.19 9.86 9.83
N ARG A 209 15.49 8.94 9.16
CA ARG A 209 14.28 9.21 8.38
C ARG A 209 13.01 9.22 9.22
N SER A 210 12.91 8.39 10.26
CA SER A 210 11.62 8.19 10.95
C SER A 210 11.74 7.91 12.44
N ALA A 211 12.86 8.28 13.07
CA ALA A 211 13.17 8.07 14.49
C ALA A 211 13.20 6.60 14.98
N VAL A 212 12.64 5.67 14.21
CA VAL A 212 12.71 4.22 14.40
C VAL A 212 13.70 3.59 13.44
N ASP A 213 14.44 2.58 13.90
CA ASP A 213 15.33 1.75 13.07
C ASP A 213 14.80 0.31 13.05
N MET A 214 14.22 -0.09 11.92
CA MET A 214 13.44 -1.32 11.81
C MET A 214 13.64 -2.01 10.47
N ASP A 215 13.53 -3.35 10.51
CA ASP A 215 13.45 -4.20 9.35
C ASP A 215 12.12 -4.96 9.42
N LEU A 216 11.06 -4.36 8.86
CA LEU A 216 9.73 -4.97 8.88
C LEU A 216 9.56 -5.96 7.74
N MET A 217 9.08 -7.14 8.08
CA MET A 217 8.54 -8.09 7.13
C MET A 217 7.07 -8.35 7.45
N THR A 218 6.23 -8.19 6.45
CA THR A 218 4.79 -8.36 6.56
C THR A 218 4.33 -9.47 5.65
N VAL A 219 3.53 -10.38 6.18
CA VAL A 219 2.79 -11.37 5.41
C VAL A 219 1.32 -11.02 5.41
N ARG A 220 0.68 -11.08 4.23
CA ARG A 220 -0.77 -10.96 4.07
C ARG A 220 -1.29 -12.25 3.45
N SER A 221 -1.99 -13.06 4.24
CA SER A 221 -2.75 -14.23 3.77
C SER A 221 -4.20 -13.86 3.49
N ALA A 222 -4.98 -14.76 2.88
CA ALA A 222 -6.41 -14.54 2.60
C ALA A 222 -7.21 -13.94 3.79
N ARG A 223 -6.89 -14.37 5.02
CA ARG A 223 -7.61 -14.03 6.25
C ARG A 223 -6.87 -13.05 7.15
N CYS A 224 -5.55 -13.17 7.30
CA CYS A 224 -4.81 -12.44 8.31
C CYS A 224 -3.62 -11.68 7.72
N ARG A 225 -3.23 -10.61 8.41
CA ARG A 225 -1.96 -9.92 8.18
C ARG A 225 -1.10 -9.99 9.43
N MET A 226 0.18 -10.27 9.29
CA MET A 226 1.16 -10.21 10.37
C MET A 226 2.40 -9.43 9.95
N SER A 227 2.83 -8.49 10.78
CA SER A 227 4.14 -7.83 10.64
C SER A 227 5.07 -8.30 11.75
N MET A 228 6.36 -8.45 11.41
CA MET A 228 7.44 -8.72 12.35
C MET A 228 8.59 -7.78 12.06
N ASP A 229 9.07 -7.07 13.08
CA ASP A 229 10.38 -6.42 13.02
C ASP A 229 11.46 -7.47 13.25
N LEU A 230 12.24 -7.75 12.22
CA LEU A 230 13.30 -8.76 12.23
C LEU A 230 14.44 -8.42 13.20
N ARG A 231 14.55 -7.15 13.62
CA ARG A 231 15.58 -6.70 14.58
C ARG A 231 15.24 -7.03 16.01
N THR A 232 14.01 -6.72 16.42
CA THR A 232 13.57 -6.89 17.81
C THR A 232 12.75 -8.15 18.05
N GLY A 233 12.20 -8.74 16.98
CA GLY A 233 11.23 -9.83 17.05
C GLY A 233 9.84 -9.36 17.51
N THR A 234 9.60 -8.05 17.61
CA THR A 234 8.29 -7.50 17.95
C THR A 234 7.33 -7.67 16.77
N CYS A 235 6.09 -8.06 17.05
CA CYS A 235 5.11 -8.37 16.02
C CYS A 235 3.73 -7.79 16.31
N GLU A 236 2.90 -7.79 15.27
CA GLU A 236 1.46 -7.56 15.33
C GLU A 236 0.74 -8.51 14.36
N LEU A 237 -0.48 -8.92 14.69
CA LEU A 237 -1.30 -9.84 13.90
C LEU A 237 -2.75 -9.37 13.91
N TYR A 238 -3.40 -9.27 12.75
CA TYR A 238 -4.80 -8.87 12.62
C TYR A 238 -5.59 -9.89 11.80
N ASP A 239 -6.82 -10.16 12.22
CA ASP A 239 -7.77 -11.01 11.49
C ASP A 239 -8.69 -10.14 10.64
N LEU A 240 -8.42 -10.09 9.34
CA LEU A 240 -9.13 -9.22 8.40
C LEU A 240 -10.54 -9.71 8.08
N HIS A 241 -10.92 -10.93 8.50
CA HIS A 241 -12.28 -11.42 8.32
C HIS A 241 -13.23 -10.83 9.37
N ASP A 242 -12.82 -10.88 10.64
CA ASP A 242 -13.62 -10.41 11.77
C ASP A 242 -13.35 -8.92 12.11
N ASP A 243 -12.15 -8.43 11.75
CA ASP A 243 -11.65 -7.08 12.02
C ASP A 243 -10.98 -6.49 10.75
N PRO A 244 -11.77 -6.15 9.72
CA PRO A 244 -11.25 -5.63 8.45
C PRO A 244 -10.58 -4.26 8.58
N ASP A 245 -10.87 -3.54 9.67
CA ASP A 245 -10.32 -2.22 9.98
C ASP A 245 -9.05 -2.34 10.87
N GLU A 246 -8.57 -3.56 11.14
CA GLU A 246 -7.29 -3.85 11.83
C GLU A 246 -7.14 -3.16 13.20
N MET A 247 -8.20 -3.16 13.99
CA MET A 247 -8.25 -2.46 15.27
C MET A 247 -7.77 -3.29 16.46
N VAL A 248 -7.77 -4.63 16.37
CA VAL A 248 -7.43 -5.50 17.49
C VAL A 248 -6.24 -6.39 17.17
N ASN A 249 -5.09 -6.07 17.75
CA ASN A 249 -3.90 -6.90 17.64
C ASN A 249 -4.11 -8.25 18.38
N ARG A 250 -4.09 -9.35 17.63
CA ARG A 250 -4.27 -10.74 18.07
C ARG A 250 -2.97 -11.48 18.32
N PHE A 251 -1.81 -10.82 18.22
CA PHE A 251 -0.53 -11.53 18.28
C PHE A 251 -0.35 -12.37 19.55
N ASP A 252 -0.74 -11.83 20.72
CA ASP A 252 -0.63 -12.51 22.01
C ASP A 252 -1.85 -13.38 22.37
N ASP A 253 -2.89 -13.39 21.52
CA ASP A 253 -4.09 -14.18 21.77
C ASP A 253 -3.77 -15.69 21.59
N PRO A 254 -3.97 -16.53 22.63
CA PRO A 254 -3.74 -17.96 22.53
C PRO A 254 -4.55 -18.66 21.43
N ALA A 255 -5.74 -18.14 21.09
CA ALA A 255 -6.58 -18.69 20.03
C ALA A 255 -5.92 -18.58 18.65
N TYR A 256 -5.03 -17.61 18.46
CA TYR A 256 -4.32 -17.36 17.20
C TYR A 256 -2.93 -18.01 17.14
N ALA A 257 -2.56 -18.85 18.12
CA ALA A 257 -1.23 -19.44 18.20
C ALA A 257 -0.85 -20.31 16.97
N ALA A 258 -1.82 -20.95 16.32
CA ALA A 258 -1.60 -21.70 15.08
C ALA A 258 -1.34 -20.76 13.90
N ILE A 259 -2.18 -19.74 13.71
CA ILE A 259 -2.06 -18.73 12.65
C ILE A 259 -0.74 -17.97 12.79
N ARG A 260 -0.37 -17.55 14.01
CA ARG A 260 0.90 -16.90 14.30
C ARG A 260 2.09 -17.76 13.85
N ARG A 261 2.05 -19.07 14.11
CA ARG A 261 3.11 -20.00 13.71
C ARG A 261 3.20 -20.10 12.18
N GLU A 262 2.06 -20.30 11.52
CA GLU A 262 1.97 -20.34 10.06
C GLU A 262 2.51 -19.06 9.42
N HIS A 263 2.09 -17.88 9.89
CA HIS A 263 2.55 -16.59 9.36
C HIS A 263 4.04 -16.35 9.64
N THR A 264 4.55 -16.84 10.77
CA THR A 264 5.99 -16.82 11.05
C THR A 264 6.76 -17.69 10.06
N ASP A 265 6.24 -18.86 9.72
CA ASP A 265 6.85 -19.76 8.74
C ASP A 265 6.77 -19.18 7.32
N MET A 266 5.69 -18.49 6.97
CA MET A 266 5.58 -17.73 5.71
C MET A 266 6.63 -16.63 5.62
N ILE A 267 6.82 -15.83 6.68
CA ILE A 267 7.88 -14.82 6.73
C ILE A 267 9.27 -15.47 6.55
N ARG A 268 9.52 -16.60 7.24
CA ARG A 268 10.79 -17.35 7.12
C ARG A 268 11.01 -18.02 5.76
N SER A 269 9.96 -18.17 4.96
CA SER A 269 10.06 -18.75 3.62
C SER A 269 10.72 -17.80 2.61
N ARG A 270 10.79 -16.50 2.94
CA ARG A 270 11.55 -15.51 2.18
C ARG A 270 13.02 -15.97 2.04
N PRO A 271 13.54 -16.17 0.81
CA PRO A 271 14.94 -16.56 0.60
C PRO A 271 15.93 -15.62 1.29
N ASP A 272 17.11 -16.09 1.66
CA ASP A 272 18.17 -15.23 2.22
C ASP A 272 19.07 -14.68 1.10
N ASP A 273 18.50 -13.81 0.27
CA ASP A 273 19.16 -13.20 -0.90
C ASP A 273 19.00 -11.67 -0.95
N ARG A 274 18.76 -11.05 0.22
CA ARG A 274 18.72 -9.59 0.36
C ARG A 274 20.06 -9.03 -0.13
N ILE A 275 20.00 -8.21 -1.18
CA ILE A 275 21.17 -7.47 -1.64
C ILE A 275 21.62 -6.52 -0.53
N PRO A 276 22.93 -6.28 -0.35
CA PRO A 276 23.40 -5.28 0.59
C PRO A 276 22.66 -3.98 0.35
N ALA A 277 22.18 -3.33 1.42
CA ALA A 277 21.45 -2.08 1.31
C ALA A 277 22.19 -1.16 0.34
N ALA A 278 21.57 -0.89 -0.82
CA ALA A 278 22.10 0.08 -1.75
C ALA A 278 22.31 1.40 -0.95
N PRO A 279 23.36 2.19 -1.22
CA PRO A 279 23.46 3.52 -0.62
C PRO A 279 22.12 4.21 -0.84
N ARG A 280 21.42 4.51 0.26
CA ARG A 280 19.99 4.81 0.24
C ARG A 280 19.76 6.02 -0.68
N VAL A 281 19.21 5.77 -1.86
CA VAL A 281 19.02 6.81 -2.88
C VAL A 281 17.71 7.51 -2.56
N GLY A 282 17.79 8.62 -1.81
CA GLY A 282 16.64 9.43 -1.41
C GLY A 282 16.90 10.26 -0.15
N TRP A 283 16.69 11.57 -0.27
CA TRP A 283 16.62 12.60 0.76
C TRP A 283 17.71 12.61 1.86
N HIS A 284 18.98 12.76 1.45
CA HIS A 284 20.03 13.34 2.29
C HIS A 284 19.87 14.86 2.44
#